data_AF-A0A6J4U797-F1
#
_entry.id   AF-A0A6J4U797-F1
#
_cell.length_a   1.000
_cell.length_b   1.000
_cell.length_c   1.000
_cell.angle_alpha   90.00
_cell.angle_beta   90.00
_cell.angle_gamma   90.00
#
_symmetry.space_group_name_H-M   'P 1'
#
loop_
_entity.id
_entity.type
_entity.pdbx_description
1 polymer ?
#
loop_
_entity_poly.entity_id
_entity_poly.type
_entity_poly.pdbx_seq_one_letter_code
_entity_poly.pdbx_strand_id
1 'polypeptide(L)'
;MDEDAVVATRGRDRVRLSLDLSPELNARLEEMVGQTNASNKSEVLRKALVLMDVAVEAKGQGEKLYVSKTPPDGPAREIVGL
;
A
#
# COMPACT_ATOMS: atom_id res chain seq x y z
N MET A 1 28.86 16.24 32.85
CA MET A 1 29.46 14.90 32.97
C MET A 1 28.78 14.33 34.19
N ASP A 2 27.69 13.57 34.08
CA ASP A 2 27.31 12.57 33.07
C ASP A 2 25.81 12.75 32.76
N GLU A 3 25.35 13.00 31.53
CA GLU A 3 25.29 12.11 30.36
C GLU A 3 24.63 10.74 30.60
N ASP A 4 23.55 10.70 31.38
CA ASP A 4 22.58 9.61 31.25
C ASP A 4 21.68 9.87 30.03
N ALA A 5 22.21 9.40 28.90
CA ALA A 5 21.51 9.26 27.65
C ALA A 5 20.15 8.60 27.89
N VAL A 6 19.08 9.30 27.52
CA VAL A 6 17.80 8.67 27.20
C VAL A 6 18.08 7.72 26.05
N VAL A 7 18.32 6.44 26.37
CA VAL A 7 18.48 5.37 25.41
C VAL A 7 17.13 5.24 24.71
N ALA A 8 17.00 5.93 23.57
CA ALA A 8 15.92 5.71 22.62
C ALA A 8 16.01 4.27 22.15
N THR A 9 15.23 3.39 22.77
CA THR A 9 14.92 2.08 22.23
C THR A 9 14.28 2.30 20.87
N ARG A 10 15.07 2.20 19.79
CA ARG A 10 14.60 2.05 18.42
C ARG A 10 13.99 0.65 18.26
N GLY A 11 12.92 0.39 19.00
CA GLY A 11 12.01 -0.70 18.72
C GLY A 11 11.38 -0.42 17.36
N ARG A 12 11.39 -1.41 16.47
CA ARG A 12 10.56 -1.38 15.26
C ARG A 12 9.11 -1.46 15.72
N ASP A 13 8.51 -0.32 16.06
CA ASP A 13 7.15 -0.25 16.59
C ASP A 13 6.15 -0.61 15.47
N ARG A 14 6.00 -1.92 15.28
CA ARG A 14 4.97 -2.50 14.41
C ARG A 14 3.72 -2.68 15.25
N VAL A 15 2.66 -1.98 14.87
CA VAL A 15 1.32 -2.19 15.42
C VAL A 15 0.69 -3.39 14.74
N ARG A 16 0.09 -4.29 15.53
CA ARG A 16 -0.70 -5.42 14.99
C ARG A 16 -2.08 -4.92 14.60
N LEU A 17 -2.43 -5.10 13.34
CA LEU A 17 -3.78 -4.88 12.81
C LEU A 17 -4.49 -6.23 12.67
N SER A 18 -5.73 -6.32 13.14
CA SER A 18 -6.63 -7.46 12.93
C SER A 18 -7.81 -6.99 12.09
N LEU A 19 -8.17 -7.76 11.07
CA LEU A 19 -9.22 -7.40 10.11
C LEU A 19 -10.12 -8.62 9.88
N ASP A 20 -11.43 -8.40 9.89
CA ASP A 20 -12.40 -9.38 9.41
C ASP A 20 -12.55 -9.23 7.90
N LEU A 21 -12.26 -10.30 7.16
CA LEU A 21 -12.30 -10.32 5.70
C LEU A 21 -13.27 -11.40 5.24
N SER A 22 -13.96 -11.15 4.12
CA SER A 22 -14.72 -12.21 3.48
C SER A 22 -13.77 -13.30 2.94
N PRO A 23 -14.23 -14.55 2.80
CA PRO A 23 -13.42 -15.63 2.24
C PRO A 23 -12.85 -15.27 0.86
N GLU A 24 -13.65 -14.61 0.02
CA GLU A 24 -13.29 -14.20 -1.35
C GLU A 24 -12.16 -13.17 -1.33
N LEU A 25 -12.25 -12.17 -0.45
CA LEU A 25 -11.20 -11.15 -0.32
C LEU A 25 -9.90 -11.74 0.24
N ASN A 26 -10.00 -12.65 1.21
CA ASN A 26 -8.83 -13.34 1.75
C ASN A 26 -8.13 -14.20 0.69
N ALA A 27 -8.90 -14.90 -0.16
CA ALA A 27 -8.37 -15.66 -1.29
C ALA A 27 -7.69 -14.74 -2.31
N ARG A 28 -8.32 -13.60 -2.63
CA ARG A 28 -7.73 -12.61 -3.53
C ARG A 28 -6.40 -12.06 -3.02
N LEU A 29 -6.28 -11.79 -1.72
CA LEU A 29 -5.02 -11.36 -1.13
C LEU A 29 -3.93 -12.43 -1.25
N GLU A 30 -4.28 -13.72 -1.13
CA GLU A 30 -3.35 -14.83 -1.34
C GLU A 30 -2.84 -14.88 -2.80
N GLU A 31 -3.73 -14.71 -3.78
CA GLU A 31 -3.33 -14.64 -5.20
C GLU A 31 -2.37 -13.47 -5.45
N MET A 32 -2.67 -12.31 -4.87
CA MET A 32 -1.85 -11.10 -5.04
C MET A 32 -0.45 -11.24 -4.43
N VAL A 33 -0.26 -12.08 -3.41
CA VAL A 33 1.09 -12.39 -2.88
C VAL A 33 1.98 -12.93 -4.00
N GLY A 34 1.48 -13.91 -4.76
CA GLY A 34 2.20 -14.50 -5.89
C GLY A 34 2.39 -13.54 -7.06
N GLN A 35 1.45 -12.63 -7.31
CA GLN A 35 1.53 -11.68 -8.44
C GLN A 35 2.43 -10.47 -8.18
N THR A 36 2.62 -10.07 -6.92
CA THR A 36 3.31 -8.82 -6.55
C THR A 36 4.69 -9.02 -5.94
N ASN A 37 5.22 -10.25 -6.00
CA ASN A 37 6.44 -10.69 -5.31
C ASN A 37 6.45 -10.28 -3.83
N ALA A 38 5.28 -10.30 -3.19
CA ALA A 38 5.17 -10.00 -1.78
C ALA A 38 5.44 -11.26 -0.96
N SER A 39 5.93 -11.10 0.27
CA SER A 39 6.25 -12.22 1.15
C SER A 39 5.01 -12.75 1.89
N ASN A 40 3.97 -11.93 2.04
CA ASN A 40 2.72 -12.26 2.73
C ASN A 40 1.63 -11.20 2.46
N LYS A 41 0.39 -11.50 2.86
CA LYS A 41 -0.78 -10.60 2.75
C LYS A 41 -0.57 -9.24 3.41
N SER A 42 0.17 -9.17 4.52
CA SER A 42 0.45 -7.89 5.19
C SER A 42 1.37 -6.99 4.37
N GLU A 43 2.27 -7.57 3.57
CA GLU A 43 3.06 -6.80 2.61
C GLU A 43 2.21 -6.33 1.43
N VAL A 44 1.31 -7.17 0.91
CA VAL A 44 0.33 -6.77 -0.12
C VAL A 44 -0.50 -5.58 0.36
N LEU A 45 -1.07 -5.66 1.57
CA LEU A 45 -1.86 -4.59 2.16
C LEU A 45 -1.06 -3.30 2.33
N ARG A 46 0.20 -3.38 2.77
CA ARG A 46 1.07 -2.19 2.87
C ARG A 46 1.35 -1.55 1.50
N LYS A 47 1.60 -2.35 0.46
CA LYS A 47 1.78 -1.83 -0.91
C LYS A 47 0.50 -1.18 -1.44
N ALA A 48 -0.66 -1.78 -1.16
CA ALA A 48 -1.96 -1.22 -1.53
C ALA A 48 -2.25 0.11 -0.81
N LEU A 49 -1.89 0.24 0.47
CA LEU A 49 -2.02 1.50 1.21
C LEU A 49 -1.15 2.62 0.61
N VAL A 50 0.10 2.33 0.21
CA VAL A 50 0.94 3.33 -0.46
C VAL A 50 0.30 3.81 -1.76
N LEU A 51 -0.31 2.91 -2.55
CA LEU A 51 -1.04 3.30 -3.76
C LEU A 51 -2.26 4.18 -3.42
N MET A 52 -2.96 3.88 -2.33
CA MET A 52 -4.09 4.68 -1.85
C MET A 52 -3.64 6.08 -1.42
N ASP A 53 -2.52 6.19 -0.70
CA ASP A 53 -1.98 7.48 -0.27
C ASP A 53 -1.69 8.40 -1.47
N VAL A 54 -1.03 7.88 -2.51
CA VAL A 54 -0.77 8.61 -3.76
C VAL A 54 -2.08 9.07 -4.41
N ALA A 55 -3.11 8.23 -4.37
CA ALA A 55 -4.39 8.58 -4.95
C ALA A 55 -5.14 9.69 -4.21
N VAL A 56 -5.12 9.62 -2.87
CA VAL A 56 -5.71 10.64 -2.01
C VAL A 56 -4.99 11.97 -2.19
N GLU A 57 -3.65 11.95 -2.27
CA GLU A 57 -2.84 13.14 -2.50
C GLU A 57 -3.15 13.78 -3.86
N ALA A 58 -3.10 12.99 -4.95
CA ALA A 58 -3.40 13.47 -6.30
C ALA A 58 -4.81 14.12 -6.37
N LYS A 59 -5.81 13.46 -5.77
CA LYS A 59 -7.17 14.00 -5.71
C LYS A 59 -7.24 15.32 -4.94
N GLY A 60 -6.52 15.44 -3.82
CA GLY A 60 -6.42 16.68 -3.04
C GLY A 60 -5.83 17.84 -3.83
N GLN A 61 -5.00 17.56 -4.83
CA GLN A 61 -4.38 18.53 -5.73
C GLN A 61 -5.22 18.79 -7.01
N GLY A 62 -6.38 18.14 -7.15
CA GLY A 62 -7.22 18.24 -8.35
C GLY A 62 -6.68 17.43 -9.55
N GLU A 63 -5.72 16.53 -9.30
CA GLU A 63 -5.14 15.66 -10.30
C GLU A 63 -5.93 14.35 -10.46
N LYS A 64 -5.63 13.60 -11.53
CA LYS A 64 -6.28 12.34 -11.89
C LYS A 64 -5.26 11.23 -12.05
N LEU A 65 -5.62 10.03 -11.61
CA LEU A 65 -4.80 8.82 -11.76
C LEU A 65 -5.17 8.06 -13.03
N TYR A 66 -4.15 7.62 -13.77
CA TYR A 66 -4.29 6.87 -15.02
C TYR A 66 -3.43 5.61 -15.03
N VAL A 67 -3.94 4.53 -15.61
CA VAL A 67 -3.19 3.29 -15.93
C VAL A 67 -2.96 3.24 -17.43
N SER A 68 -1.70 3.23 -17.84
CA SER A 68 -1.28 3.10 -19.24
C SER A 68 -0.56 1.77 -19.49
N LYS A 69 -0.42 1.40 -20.77
CA LYS A 69 0.41 0.27 -21.19
C LYS A 69 1.87 0.68 -21.31
N THR A 70 2.76 -0.31 -21.35
CA THR A 70 4.19 -0.10 -21.63
C THR A 70 4.63 -1.02 -22.78
N PRO A 71 5.10 -0.49 -23.92
CA PRO A 71 5.14 0.94 -24.26
C PRO A 71 3.74 1.55 -24.35
N PRO A 72 3.59 2.88 -24.20
CA PRO A 72 2.28 3.52 -24.31
C PRO A 72 1.71 3.39 -25.73
N ASP A 73 0.85 2.40 -25.95
CA ASP A 73 0.11 2.21 -27.20
C ASP A 73 -1.41 2.33 -26.96
N GLY A 74 -1.92 3.57 -27.05
CA GLY A 74 -3.35 3.87 -26.92
C GLY A 74 -3.74 4.60 -25.62
N PRO A 75 -5.06 4.75 -25.37
CA PRO A 75 -5.56 5.61 -24.31
C PRO A 75 -5.28 5.04 -22.92
N ALA A 76 -4.82 5.90 -22.02
CA ALA A 76 -4.72 5.56 -20.61
C ALA A 76 -6.12 5.42 -20.00
N ARG A 77 -6.28 4.49 -19.06
CA ARG A 77 -7.54 4.27 -18.34
C ARG A 77 -7.53 5.08 -17.06
N GLU A 78 -8.50 5.98 -16.90
CA GLU A 78 -8.67 6.74 -15.66
C GLU A 78 -9.11 5.82 -14.53
N ILE A 79 -8.50 5.96 -13.36
CA ILE A 79 -9.02 5.33 -12.14
C ILE A 79 -10.00 6.31 -11.48
N VAL A 80 -11.29 5.97 -11.52
CA VAL A 80 -12.38 6.80 -10.98
C VAL A 80 -12.82 6.24 -9.63
N GLY A 81 -13.05 7.11 -8.65
CA GLY A 81 -13.62 6.72 -7.35
C GLY A 81 -12.59 6.32 -6.28
N LEU A 82 -11.32 6.66 -6.47
CA LEU A 82 -10.34 6.73 -5.37
C LEU A 82 -10.62 7.95 -4.46
#